data_AF-A0A9D8L444-F1
#
_entry.id   AF-A0A9D8L444-F1
#
_cell.length_a   1.000
_cell.length_b   1.000
_cell.length_c   1.000
_cell.angle_alpha   90.00
_cell.angle_beta   90.00
_cell.angle_gamma   90.00
#
_symmetry.space_group_name_H-M   'P 1'
#
loop_
_entity.id
_entity.type
_entity.pdbx_description
1 polymer ?
#
loop_
_entity_poly.entity_id
_entity_poly.type
_entity_poly.pdbx_seq_one_letter_code
_entity_poly.pdbx_strand_id
1 'polypeptide(L)'
;MTTAELSGATLGERVPVGGRFGWLMTIYRYALVILLAAVFVFPFVVMLTTAFKVSDEIFMAPPELLPRTWTLEHFYNALTQIPFFRFLTNTVVISGLSVLGTVLVSPLVAYSLAKLRWRGRNLLFIMVLATMMLPPQVTLIPIYMMW
;
A
#
# COMPACT_ATOMS: atom_id res chain seq x y z
N MET A 1 53.78 -6.59 12.23
CA MET A 1 52.58 -5.75 12.36
C MET A 1 51.55 -6.26 11.36
N THR A 2 51.15 -7.53 11.41
CA THR A 2 50.40 -8.32 12.42
C THR A 2 48.90 -8.20 12.18
N THR A 3 48.38 -9.22 11.50
CA THR A 3 46.98 -9.55 11.17
C THR A 3 46.08 -9.80 12.40
N ALA A 4 46.47 -9.34 13.59
CA ALA A 4 45.76 -9.53 14.85
C ALA A 4 44.82 -8.36 15.22
N GLU A 5 45.00 -7.17 14.64
CA GLU A 5 44.17 -6.00 15.00
C GLU A 5 42.80 -5.98 14.32
N LEU A 6 42.60 -6.71 13.22
CA LEU A 6 41.33 -6.73 12.49
C LEU A 6 40.34 -7.81 12.99
N SER A 7 40.76 -8.68 13.92
CA SER A 7 39.91 -9.75 14.48
C SER A 7 39.13 -9.32 15.72
N GLY A 8 39.48 -8.19 16.34
CA GLY A 8 38.88 -7.73 17.61
C GLY A 8 37.64 -6.84 17.47
N ALA A 9 37.34 -6.32 16.28
CA ALA A 9 36.32 -5.27 16.09
C ALA A 9 34.89 -5.79 15.81
N THR A 10 34.68 -7.11 15.69
CA THR A 10 33.37 -7.69 15.34
C THR A 10 32.72 -8.54 16.44
N LEU A 11 33.36 -8.65 17.61
CA LEU A 11 32.83 -9.42 18.73
C LEU A 11 32.15 -8.51 19.76
N GLY A 12 30.85 -8.29 19.56
CA GLY A 12 29.94 -8.12 20.69
C GLY A 12 29.42 -6.72 20.95
N GLU A 13 28.65 -6.17 20.00
CA GLU A 13 27.55 -5.28 20.39
C GLU A 13 26.41 -6.16 20.92
N ARG A 14 26.61 -6.70 22.13
CA ARG A 14 25.54 -7.35 22.89
C ARG A 14 24.52 -6.27 23.21
N VAL A 15 23.40 -6.25 22.48
CA VAL A 15 22.23 -5.46 22.87
C VAL A 15 21.94 -5.80 24.33
N PRO A 16 22.06 -4.84 25.27
CA PRO A 16 21.80 -5.13 26.67
C PRO A 16 20.32 -5.50 26.79
N VAL A 17 20.03 -6.79 26.97
CA VAL A 17 18.69 -7.28 27.25
C VAL A 17 18.38 -6.82 28.67
N GLY A 18 17.78 -5.63 28.75
CA GLY A 18 17.53 -4.91 29.99
C GLY A 18 16.76 -5.75 30.99
N GLY A 19 17.02 -5.51 32.28
CA GLY A 19 16.33 -6.14 33.41
C GLY A 19 14.80 -5.98 33.35
N ARG A 20 14.09 -6.45 34.39
CA ARG A 20 12.61 -6.56 34.45
C ARG A 20 11.80 -5.39 33.82
N PHE A 21 12.34 -4.17 33.82
CA PHE A 21 11.78 -2.98 33.15
C PHE A 21 11.76 -3.05 31.61
N GLY A 22 12.76 -3.66 30.96
CA GLY A 22 12.83 -3.83 29.50
C GLY A 22 11.79 -4.82 28.94
N TRP A 23 11.45 -5.85 29.71
CA TRP A 23 10.39 -6.80 29.35
C TRP A 23 9.00 -6.16 29.38
N LEU A 24 8.72 -5.31 30.37
CA LEU A 24 7.44 -4.60 30.46
C LEU A 24 7.25 -3.61 29.30
N MET A 25 8.30 -2.87 28.93
CA MET A 25 8.27 -1.95 27.79
C MET A 25 8.08 -2.70 26.46
N THR A 26 8.65 -3.90 26.35
CA THR A 26 8.49 -4.76 25.18
C THR A 26 7.05 -5.26 25.07
N ILE A 27 6.48 -5.77 26.17
CA ILE A 27 5.08 -6.20 26.23
C ILE A 27 4.12 -5.05 25.84
N TYR A 28 4.34 -3.84 26.36
CA TYR A 28 3.55 -2.68 26.01
C TYR A 28 3.60 -2.36 24.51
N ARG A 29 4.80 -2.37 23.90
CA ARG A 29 4.96 -2.14 22.45
C ARG A 29 4.22 -3.18 21.62
N TYR A 30 4.36 -4.47 21.97
CA TYR A 30 3.64 -5.54 21.27
C TYR A 30 2.13 -5.42 21.45
N ALA A 31 1.64 -5.14 22.66
CA ALA A 31 0.22 -4.94 22.93
C ALA A 31 -0.35 -3.77 22.10
N LEU A 32 0.38 -2.65 22.02
CA LEU A 32 -0.01 -1.49 21.21
C LEU A 32 -0.09 -1.85 19.72
N VAL A 33 0.93 -2.55 19.19
CA VAL A 33 0.95 -2.97 17.79
C VAL A 33 -0.17 -3.97 17.48
N ILE A 34 -0.44 -4.93 18.36
CA ILE A 34 -1.53 -5.90 18.20
C ILE A 34 -2.89 -5.18 18.20
N LEU A 35 -3.09 -4.23 19.10
CA LEU A 35 -4.32 -3.45 19.17
C LEU A 35 -4.54 -2.64 17.88
N LEU A 36 -3.51 -1.92 17.42
CA LEU A 36 -3.55 -1.17 16.15
C LEU A 36 -3.83 -2.12 14.98
N ALA A 37 -3.12 -3.23 14.89
CA ALA A 37 -3.34 -4.23 13.84
C ALA A 37 -4.79 -4.75 13.86
N ALA A 38 -5.36 -5.02 15.04
CA ALA A 38 -6.75 -5.47 15.15
C ALA A 38 -7.73 -4.42 14.61
N VAL A 39 -7.51 -3.13 14.87
CA VAL A 39 -8.34 -2.05 14.33
C VAL A 39 -8.27 -1.99 12.79
N PHE A 40 -7.07 -2.16 12.21
CA PHE A 40 -6.91 -2.17 10.75
C PHE A 40 -7.44 -3.44 10.10
N VAL A 41 -7.37 -4.60 10.77
CA VAL A 41 -7.85 -5.89 10.26
C VAL A 41 -9.37 -5.99 10.38
N PHE A 42 -9.99 -5.33 11.36
CA PHE A 42 -11.44 -5.35 11.56
C PHE A 42 -12.27 -5.09 10.29
N PRO A 43 -12.06 -4.01 9.50
CA PRO A 43 -12.82 -3.79 8.27
C PRO A 43 -12.61 -4.90 7.22
N PHE A 44 -11.42 -5.52 7.17
CA PHE A 44 -11.17 -6.67 6.27
C PHE A 44 -11.97 -7.90 6.69
N VAL A 45 -12.09 -8.14 8.01
CA VAL A 45 -12.93 -9.24 8.53
C VAL A 45 -14.39 -8.99 8.18
N VAL A 46 -14.88 -7.76 8.33
CA VAL A 46 -16.25 -7.38 7.94
C VAL A 46 -16.46 -7.55 6.43
N MET A 47 -15.50 -7.13 5.61
CA MET A 47 -15.55 -7.31 4.15
C MET A 47 -15.61 -8.79 3.77
N LEU A 48 -14.74 -9.61 4.35
CA LEU A 48 -14.65 -11.04 4.05
C LEU A 48 -15.92 -11.79 4.47
N THR A 49 -16.40 -11.55 5.68
CA THR A 49 -17.64 -12.17 6.19
C THR A 49 -18.85 -11.74 5.38
N THR A 50 -18.94 -10.47 4.97
CA THR A 50 -20.03 -9.96 4.14
C THR A 50 -20.01 -10.54 2.73
N ALA A 51 -18.84 -10.89 2.18
CA ALA A 51 -18.75 -11.55 0.88
C ALA A 51 -19.41 -12.95 0.83
N PHE A 52 -19.57 -13.60 1.99
CA PHE A 52 -20.23 -14.90 2.12
C PHE A 52 -21.67 -14.83 2.63
N LYS A 53 -22.19 -13.65 2.98
CA LYS A 53 -23.58 -13.45 3.41
C LYS A 53 -24.51 -13.45 2.21
N VAL A 54 -25.76 -13.87 2.44
CA VAL A 54 -26.84 -13.71 1.45
C VAL A 54 -27.27 -12.24 1.42
N SER A 55 -27.69 -11.72 0.25
CA SER A 55 -28.12 -10.32 0.05
C SER A 55 -29.05 -9.79 1.14
N ASP A 56 -30.01 -10.61 1.58
CA ASP A 56 -30.99 -10.22 2.59
C ASP A 56 -30.35 -10.02 3.97
N GLU A 57 -29.29 -10.76 4.31
CA GLU A 57 -28.55 -10.64 5.57
C GLU A 57 -27.63 -9.40 5.60
N ILE A 58 -27.29 -8.82 4.44
CA ILE A 58 -26.41 -7.65 4.35
C ILE A 58 -27.11 -6.37 4.86
N PHE A 59 -28.42 -6.26 4.64
CA PHE A 59 -29.21 -5.08 4.99
C PHE A 59 -29.98 -5.21 6.32
N MET A 60 -29.75 -6.28 7.09
CA MET A 60 -30.38 -6.46 8.41
C MET A 60 -29.76 -5.54 9.46
N ALA A 61 -30.60 -5.05 10.37
CA ALA A 61 -30.20 -4.30 11.56
C ALA A 61 -30.59 -5.07 12.83
N PRO A 62 -29.66 -5.49 13.71
CA PRO A 62 -28.22 -5.15 13.71
C PRO A 62 -27.38 -5.97 12.70
N PRO A 63 -26.30 -5.38 12.14
CA PRO A 63 -25.40 -6.10 11.25
C PRO A 63 -24.61 -7.16 12.02
N GLU A 64 -24.76 -8.41 11.62
CA GLU A 64 -24.06 -9.52 12.25
C GLU A 64 -22.62 -9.63 11.72
N LEU A 65 -21.66 -9.96 12.58
CA LEU A 65 -20.27 -10.11 12.15
C LEU A 65 -20.03 -11.42 11.39
N LEU A 66 -20.80 -12.47 11.67
CA LEU A 66 -20.68 -13.77 11.03
C LEU A 66 -21.93 -14.04 10.17
N PRO A 67 -21.78 -14.68 9.00
CA PRO A 67 -22.92 -15.08 8.18
C PRO A 67 -23.73 -16.18 8.90
N ARG A 68 -25.06 -16.10 8.84
CA ARG A 68 -25.91 -17.20 9.31
C ARG A 68 -25.94 -18.31 8.27
N THR A 69 -26.04 -17.90 7.01
CA THR A 69 -26.00 -18.78 5.85
C THR A 69 -24.76 -18.46 5.01
N TRP A 70 -23.90 -19.46 4.84
CA TRP A 70 -22.73 -19.34 3.97
C TRP A 70 -23.16 -19.57 2.52
N THR A 71 -22.96 -18.56 1.66
CA THR A 71 -23.18 -18.68 0.21
C THR A 71 -21.93 -18.35 -0.59
N LEU A 72 -21.79 -19.02 -1.73
CA LEU A 72 -20.77 -18.73 -2.74
C LEU A 72 -21.36 -18.12 -4.02
N GLU A 73 -22.68 -17.88 -4.02
CA GLU A 73 -23.43 -17.43 -5.18
C GLU A 73 -22.93 -16.07 -5.70
N HIS A 74 -22.55 -15.16 -4.80
CA HIS A 74 -21.98 -13.87 -5.16
C HIS A 74 -20.70 -13.98 -5.99
N PHE A 75 -19.85 -14.97 -5.72
CA PHE A 75 -18.63 -15.22 -6.50
C PHE A 75 -18.97 -15.75 -7.90
N TYR A 76 -19.92 -16.69 -8.00
CA TYR A 76 -20.36 -17.22 -9.29
C TYR A 76 -21.01 -16.12 -10.15
N ASN A 77 -21.91 -15.34 -9.56
CA ASN A 77 -22.59 -14.24 -10.24
C ASN A 77 -21.59 -13.15 -10.67
N ALA A 78 -20.61 -12.80 -9.83
CA ALA A 78 -19.57 -11.83 -10.19
C ALA A 78 -18.69 -12.31 -11.36
N LEU A 79 -18.47 -13.61 -11.53
CA LEU A 79 -17.66 -14.16 -12.62
C LEU A 79 -18.46 -14.37 -13.92
N THR A 80 -19.78 -14.49 -13.85
CA THR A 80 -20.64 -14.84 -15.01
C THR A 80 -21.47 -13.66 -15.54
N GLN A 81 -21.92 -12.76 -14.67
CA GLN A 81 -22.78 -11.63 -15.05
C GLN A 81 -22.01 -10.47 -15.68
N ILE A 82 -20.71 -10.37 -15.40
CA ILE A 82 -19.83 -9.34 -15.96
C ILE A 82 -18.62 -10.00 -16.62
N PRO A 83 -18.01 -9.37 -17.63
CA PRO A 83 -16.77 -9.85 -18.23
C PRO A 83 -15.57 -9.58 -17.28
N PHE A 84 -15.59 -10.20 -16.10
CA PHE A 84 -14.63 -9.99 -15.02
C PHE A 84 -13.18 -10.13 -15.49
N PHE A 85 -12.88 -11.22 -16.22
CA PHE A 85 -11.54 -11.46 -16.74
C PHE A 85 -11.08 -10.38 -17.73
N ARG A 86 -12.00 -9.77 -18.49
CA ARG A 86 -11.66 -8.65 -19.39
C ARG A 86 -11.30 -7.39 -18.59
N PHE A 87 -12.02 -7.09 -17.53
CA PHE A 87 -11.69 -5.96 -16.66
C PHE A 87 -10.37 -6.18 -15.91
N LEU A 88 -10.13 -7.41 -15.46
CA LEU A 88 -8.88 -7.79 -14.83
C LEU A 88 -7.70 -7.65 -15.79
N THR A 89 -7.80 -8.21 -17.00
CA THR A 89 -6.71 -8.11 -17.99
C THR A 89 -6.47 -6.68 -18.43
N ASN A 90 -7.53 -5.89 -18.68
CA ASN A 90 -7.40 -4.47 -18.97
C ASN A 90 -6.63 -3.74 -17.86
N THR A 91 -6.98 -3.97 -16.60
CA THR A 91 -6.33 -3.31 -15.46
C THR A 91 -4.87 -3.75 -15.32
N VAL A 92 -4.58 -5.04 -15.47
CA VAL A 92 -3.21 -5.58 -15.40
C VAL A 92 -2.35 -5.03 -16.53
N VAL A 93 -2.87 -4.96 -17.75
CA VAL A 93 -2.13 -4.42 -18.91
C VAL A 93 -1.89 -2.93 -18.74
N ILE A 94 -2.93 -2.14 -18.41
CA ILE A 94 -2.80 -0.69 -18.25
C ILE A 94 -1.87 -0.36 -17.09
N SER A 95 -2.05 -0.99 -15.92
CA SER A 95 -1.19 -0.72 -14.75
C SER A 95 0.24 -1.21 -14.97
N GLY A 96 0.43 -2.38 -15.58
CA GLY A 96 1.75 -2.91 -15.92
C GLY A 96 2.52 -2.00 -16.87
N LEU A 97 1.90 -1.58 -17.97
CA LEU A 97 2.52 -0.64 -18.91
C LEU A 97 2.80 0.72 -18.26
N SER A 98 1.88 1.22 -17.42
CA SER A 98 2.07 2.49 -16.71
C SER A 98 3.24 2.44 -15.73
N VAL A 99 3.35 1.35 -14.95
CA VAL A 99 4.46 1.15 -14.00
C VAL A 99 5.77 1.01 -14.75
N LEU A 100 5.83 0.21 -15.82
CA LEU A 100 7.04 0.05 -16.64
C LEU A 100 7.49 1.39 -17.22
N GLY A 101 6.58 2.15 -17.83
CA GLY A 101 6.89 3.48 -18.36
C GLY A 101 7.40 4.43 -17.28
N THR A 102 6.76 4.42 -16.11
CA THR A 102 7.16 5.27 -14.98
C THR A 102 8.54 4.87 -14.45
N VAL A 103 8.80 3.58 -14.23
CA VAL A 103 10.09 3.10 -13.72
C VAL A 103 11.23 3.34 -14.72
N LEU A 104 10.95 3.32 -16.02
CA LEU A 104 11.95 3.67 -17.03
C LEU A 104 12.23 5.17 -17.07
N VAL A 105 11.20 6.03 -17.04
CA VAL A 105 11.37 7.47 -17.25
C VAL A 105 11.75 8.21 -15.96
N SER A 106 11.15 7.87 -14.81
CA SER A 106 11.33 8.61 -13.55
C SER A 106 12.78 8.67 -13.08
N PRO A 107 13.59 7.59 -13.08
CA PRO A 107 14.99 7.66 -12.68
C PRO A 107 15.84 8.53 -13.62
N LEU A 108 15.57 8.51 -14.92
CA LEU A 108 16.27 9.34 -15.91
C LEU A 108 16.03 10.83 -15.63
N VAL A 109 14.76 11.20 -15.42
CA VAL A 109 14.37 12.58 -15.09
C VAL A 109 14.91 13.00 -13.73
N ALA A 110 14.77 12.14 -12.71
CA ALA A 110 15.27 12.39 -11.36
C ALA A 110 16.80 12.57 -11.35
N TYR A 111 17.54 11.74 -12.09
CA TYR A 111 18.99 11.86 -12.21
C TYR A 111 19.41 13.20 -12.86
N SER A 112 18.73 13.60 -13.93
CA SER A 112 18.97 14.89 -14.60
C SER A 112 18.71 16.08 -13.68
N LEU A 113 17.66 16.02 -12.85
CA LEU A 113 17.31 17.08 -11.90
C LEU A 113 18.20 17.10 -10.64
N ALA A 114 18.65 15.93 -10.17
CA ALA A 114 19.41 15.83 -8.91
C ALA A 114 20.93 15.97 -9.09
N LYS A 115 21.50 15.32 -10.11
CA LYS A 115 22.96 15.24 -10.31
C LYS A 115 23.48 16.19 -11.38
N LEU A 116 22.75 16.37 -12.48
CA LEU A 116 23.23 17.17 -13.62
C LEU A 116 22.99 18.67 -13.37
N ARG A 117 23.97 19.51 -13.74
CA ARG A 117 23.88 20.98 -13.60
C ARG A 117 23.64 21.62 -14.96
N TRP A 118 22.39 21.95 -15.28
CA TRP A 118 21.99 22.56 -16.54
C TRP A 118 21.08 23.78 -16.30
N ARG A 119 21.03 24.70 -17.28
CA ARG A 119 20.32 25.99 -17.15
C ARG A 119 18.80 25.77 -17.23
N GLY A 120 18.06 26.10 -16.18
CA GLY A 120 16.60 25.92 -16.11
C GLY A 120 16.11 24.77 -15.21
N ARG A 121 17.02 23.97 -14.65
CA ARG A 121 16.72 22.84 -13.77
C ARG A 121 15.82 23.18 -12.58
N ASN A 122 16.09 24.30 -11.90
CA ASN A 122 15.31 24.72 -10.74
C ASN A 122 13.87 25.11 -11.12
N LEU A 123 13.67 25.69 -12.32
CA LEU A 123 12.34 26.04 -12.81
C LEU A 123 11.51 24.79 -13.11
N LEU A 124 12.09 23.80 -13.82
CA LEU A 124 11.41 22.53 -14.05
C LEU A 124 11.11 21.80 -12.74
N PHE A 125 12.05 21.82 -11.78
CA PHE A 125 11.84 21.22 -10.47
C PHE A 125 10.63 21.82 -9.75
N ILE A 126 10.53 23.16 -9.72
CA ILE A 126 9.39 23.86 -9.12
C ILE A 126 8.09 23.54 -9.88
N MET A 127 8.11 23.48 -11.21
CA MET A 127 6.93 23.10 -12.00
C MET A 127 6.43 21.69 -11.66
N VAL A 128 7.33 20.70 -11.54
CA VAL A 128 6.97 19.33 -11.15
C VAL A 128 6.34 19.30 -9.76
N LEU A 129 6.89 20.05 -8.81
CA LEU A 129 6.27 20.16 -7.48
C LEU A 129 4.89 20.83 -7.56
N ALA A 130 4.76 21.90 -8.34
CA ALA A 130 3.50 22.61 -8.52
C ALA A 130 2.41 21.70 -9.12
N THR A 131 2.75 20.82 -10.07
CA THR A 131 1.77 19.88 -10.63
C THR A 131 1.39 18.77 -9.65
N MET A 132 2.30 18.33 -8.77
CA MET A 132 1.98 17.37 -7.71
C MET A 132 1.09 17.94 -6.60
N MET A 133 1.03 19.26 -6.45
CA MET A 133 0.14 19.94 -5.50
C MET A 133 -1.28 20.10 -6.03
N LEU A 134 -1.51 19.88 -7.34
CA LEU A 134 -2.85 19.97 -7.92
C LEU A 134 -3.72 18.80 -7.41
N PRO A 135 -4.88 19.09 -6.82
CA PRO A 135 -5.80 18.04 -6.39
C PRO A 135 -6.34 17.28 -7.62
N PRO A 136 -6.43 15.94 -7.59
CA PRO A 136 -6.90 15.15 -8.73
C PRO A 136 -8.29 15.56 -9.26
N GLN A 137 -9.11 16.18 -8.42
CA GLN A 137 -10.46 16.61 -8.77
C GLN A 137 -10.47 17.74 -9.80
N VAL A 138 -9.46 18.63 -9.82
CA VAL A 138 -9.44 19.76 -10.76
C VAL A 138 -9.06 19.35 -12.18
N THR A 139 -8.41 18.20 -12.35
CA THR A 139 -8.00 17.68 -13.66
C THR A 139 -9.06 16.79 -14.30
N LEU A 140 -10.11 16.40 -13.59
CA LEU A 140 -11.16 15.51 -14.11
C LEU A 140 -11.95 16.13 -15.27
N ILE A 141 -12.39 17.39 -15.16
CA ILE A 141 -13.20 18.06 -16.20
C ILE A 141 -12.40 18.18 -17.51
N PRO A 142 -11.15 18.71 -17.51
CA PRO A 142 -10.35 18.76 -18.72
C PRO A 142 -10.10 17.38 -19.34
N ILE A 143 -9.82 16.36 -18.52
CA ILE A 143 -9.62 15.00 -19.03
C ILE A 143 -10.88 14.50 -19.73
N TYR A 144 -12.05 14.64 -19.12
CA TYR A 144 -13.31 14.21 -19.71
C TYR A 144 -13.61 14.89 -21.06
N MET A 145 -13.28 16.17 -21.23
CA MET A 145 -13.49 16.87 -22.49
C MET A 145 -12.55 16.41 -23.63
N MET A 146 -11.40 15.82 -23.30
CA MET A 146 -10.45 15.30 -24.29
C MET A 146 -10.81 13.90 -24.78
N TRP A 147 -11.68 13.19 -24.06
CA TRP A 147 -12.18 11.85 -24.41
C TRP A 147 -13.53 11.95 -25.12
#